data_AF-V5GPC7-F1
#
_entry.id   AF-V5GPC7-F1
#
_cell.length_a   1.000
_cell.length_b   1.000
_cell.length_c   1.000
_cell.angle_alpha   90.00
_cell.angle_beta   90.00
_cell.angle_gamma   90.00
#
_symmetry.space_group_name_H-M   'P 1'
#
loop_
_entity.id
_entity.type
_entity.pdbx_description
1 polymer ?
#
loop_
_entity_poly.entity_id
_entity_poly.type
_entity_poly.pdbx_seq_one_letter_code
_entity_poly.pdbx_strand_id
1 'polypeptide(L)'
;GGKVSTTSNIVYLWFIANAENARNEFNLTWNTTDPVCGGEITTSSHGTIESPGSPGNYPPNRDCYWHLVTPVDKRLQFHFFSLDIGVNAGCDRDFIEFYSTFGNEDGAPFAKFCNSSLPMPFFFTQSRR
;
A
#
# COMPACT_ATOMS: atom_id res chain seq x y z
N GLY A 1 16.27 -14.46 19.45
CA GLY A 1 16.41 -13.67 18.22
C GLY A 1 15.25 -14.01 17.31
N GLY A 2 14.51 -13.00 16.85
CA GLY A 2 13.35 -13.19 15.98
C GLY A 2 13.60 -12.61 14.59
N LYS A 3 12.91 -13.16 13.57
CA LYS A 3 12.91 -12.62 12.21
C LYS A 3 11.79 -11.58 12.09
N VAL A 4 12.13 -10.35 11.71
CA VAL A 4 11.18 -9.30 11.36
C VAL A 4 11.18 -9.13 9.84
N SER A 5 10.00 -9.02 9.23
CA SER A 5 9.86 -8.70 7.80
C SER A 5 9.08 -7.40 7.68
N THR A 6 9.58 -6.45 6.89
CA THR A 6 8.98 -5.11 6.75
C THR A 6 8.14 -5.00 5.48
N THR A 7 7.22 -4.03 5.47
CA THR A 7 6.42 -3.65 4.28
C THR A 7 7.08 -2.52 3.49
N SER A 8 7.93 -1.73 4.14
CA SER A 8 8.67 -0.62 3.56
C SER A 8 10.14 -0.98 3.30
N ASN A 9 10.77 -0.22 2.42
CA ASN A 9 12.22 -0.18 2.19
C ASN A 9 12.99 0.62 3.26
N ILE A 10 12.31 1.15 4.29
CA ILE A 10 12.92 1.90 5.40
C ILE A 10 12.60 1.19 6.72
N VAL A 11 13.62 1.05 7.59
CA VAL A 11 13.48 0.46 8.92
C VAL A 11 14.12 1.38 9.96
N TYR A 12 13.38 1.69 11.02
CA TYR A 12 13.88 2.44 12.18
C TYR A 12 14.13 1.50 13.35
N LEU A 13 15.30 1.61 13.97
CA LEU A 13 15.71 0.79 15.10
C LEU A 13 16.18 1.70 16.24
N TRP A 14 15.65 1.46 17.43
CA TRP A 14 16.09 2.12 18.66
C TRP A 14 16.58 1.05 19.64
N PHE A 15 17.84 1.15 20.05
CA PHE A 15 18.43 0.28 21.08
C PHE A 15 18.69 1.09 22.36
N ILE A 16 18.24 0.57 23.52
CA ILE A 16 18.50 1.16 24.84
C ILE A 16 19.16 0.10 25.71
N ALA A 17 20.29 0.42 26.33
CA ALA A 17 21.02 -0.46 27.22
C ALA A 17 21.29 0.19 28.57
N ASN A 18 21.14 -0.57 29.65
CA ASN A 18 21.46 -0.14 31.02
C ASN A 18 22.78 -0.81 31.46
N ALA A 19 23.69 -0.02 32.03
CA ALA A 19 25.11 -0.35 32.15
C ALA A 19 25.50 -1.29 33.31
N GLU A 20 24.56 -1.89 34.03
CA GLU A 20 24.91 -2.44 35.34
C GLU A 20 25.44 -3.87 35.36
N ASN A 21 25.22 -4.74 34.36
CA ASN A 21 25.87 -6.07 34.27
C ASN A 21 25.62 -6.87 32.97
N ALA A 22 25.10 -6.28 31.88
CA ALA A 22 24.73 -7.02 30.67
C ALA A 22 25.74 -6.81 29.53
N ARG A 23 26.03 -7.88 28.76
CA ARG A 23 26.68 -7.76 27.46
C ARG A 23 25.74 -6.99 26.53
N ASN A 24 25.97 -5.68 26.41
CA ASN A 24 25.17 -4.76 25.61
C ASN A 24 25.49 -4.92 24.11
N GLU A 25 25.26 -6.10 23.58
CA GLU A 25 25.58 -6.46 22.21
C GLU A 25 24.31 -6.94 21.51
N PHE A 26 23.98 -6.33 20.39
CA PHE A 26 23.03 -6.88 19.43
C PHE A 26 23.74 -7.06 18.10
N ASN A 27 23.47 -8.18 17.45
CA ASN A 27 23.88 -8.42 16.07
C ASN A 27 22.62 -8.50 15.22
N LEU A 28 22.56 -7.65 14.19
CA LEU A 28 21.47 -7.61 13.23
C LEU A 28 22.02 -7.89 11.83
N THR A 29 21.46 -8.92 11.21
CA THR A 29 21.65 -9.20 9.79
C THR A 29 20.33 -8.93 9.07
N TRP A 30 20.37 -8.20 7.95
CA TRP A 30 19.21 -7.96 7.11
C TRP A 30 19.48 -8.46 5.69
N ASN A 31 18.42 -8.86 5.00
CA ASN A 31 18.41 -9.14 3.57
C ASN A 31 17.21 -8.43 2.96
N THR A 32 17.35 -7.95 1.73
CA THR A 32 16.25 -7.40 0.94
C THR A 32 15.53 -8.52 0.21
N THR A 33 14.21 -8.44 0.15
CA THR A 33 13.36 -9.28 -0.70
C THR A 33 12.62 -8.39 -1.67
N ASP A 34 12.37 -8.87 -2.88
CA ASP A 34 11.56 -8.14 -3.84
C ASP A 34 10.16 -7.86 -3.25
N PRO A 35 9.58 -6.68 -3.53
CA PRO A 35 8.25 -6.34 -3.06
C PRO A 35 7.23 -7.31 -3.67
N VAL A 36 6.31 -7.80 -2.83
CA VAL A 36 5.25 -8.74 -3.24
C VAL A 36 4.13 -8.02 -4.01
N CYS A 37 4.00 -6.71 -3.81
CA CYS A 37 2.98 -5.85 -4.41
C CYS A 37 3.49 -4.41 -4.53
N GLY A 38 2.75 -3.59 -5.26
CA GLY A 38 3.07 -2.18 -5.50
C GLY A 38 3.93 -1.94 -6.74
N GLY A 39 4.52 -0.76 -6.81
CA GLY A 39 5.38 -0.32 -7.92
C GLY A 39 4.68 0.63 -8.89
N GLU A 40 5.36 0.95 -9.99
CA GLU A 40 4.81 1.82 -11.03
C GLU A 40 4.10 0.99 -12.12
N ILE A 41 2.88 1.38 -12.46
CA ILE A 41 2.09 0.78 -13.52
C ILE A 41 1.81 1.83 -14.58
N THR A 42 2.46 1.70 -15.73
CA THR A 42 2.16 2.52 -16.92
C THR A 42 1.00 1.90 -17.68
N THR A 43 -0.14 2.60 -17.71
CA THR A 43 -1.36 2.14 -18.40
C THR A 43 -1.51 2.84 -19.74
N SER A 44 -1.50 2.07 -20.83
CA SER A 44 -1.72 2.59 -22.19
C SER A 44 -3.19 2.54 -22.62
N SER A 45 -3.95 1.56 -22.11
CA SER A 45 -5.39 1.40 -22.40
C SER A 45 -6.18 0.88 -21.19
N HIS A 46 -5.77 -0.26 -20.64
CA HIS A 46 -6.38 -0.91 -19.48
C HIS A 46 -5.32 -1.75 -18.76
N GLY A 47 -5.64 -2.17 -17.54
CA GLY A 47 -4.80 -3.02 -16.72
C GLY A 47 -5.59 -3.54 -15.52
N THR A 48 -5.01 -4.49 -14.81
CA THR A 48 -5.61 -5.09 -13.61
C THR A 48 -4.60 -4.99 -12.47
N ILE A 49 -5.09 -4.60 -11.30
CA ILE A 49 -4.33 -4.58 -10.04
C ILE A 49 -4.97 -5.60 -9.13
N GLU A 50 -4.15 -6.45 -8.53
CA GLU A 50 -4.60 -7.49 -7.62
C GLU A 50 -3.87 -7.35 -6.29
N SER A 51 -4.57 -7.70 -5.22
CA SER A 51 -3.94 -7.86 -3.92
C SER A 51 -2.96 -9.04 -3.95
N PRO A 52 -1.85 -8.98 -3.19
CA PRO A 52 -0.92 -10.09 -3.10
C PRO A 52 -1.65 -11.32 -2.54
N GLY A 53 -1.51 -12.47 -3.20
CA GLY A 53 -2.20 -13.72 -2.80
C GLY A 53 -3.55 -13.95 -3.48
N SER A 54 -4.04 -13.01 -4.30
CA SER A 54 -5.22 -13.19 -5.16
C SER A 54 -5.13 -14.49 -6.00
N PRO A 55 -6.24 -15.25 -6.17
CA PRO A 55 -7.60 -14.97 -5.68
C PRO A 55 -7.86 -15.41 -4.22
N GLY A 56 -6.82 -15.82 -3.48
CA GLY A 56 -6.89 -16.15 -2.07
C GLY A 56 -6.82 -14.91 -1.16
N ASN A 57 -6.58 -15.15 0.14
CA ASN A 57 -6.51 -14.09 1.13
C ASN A 57 -5.25 -13.23 0.98
N TYR A 58 -5.40 -11.92 1.15
CA TYR A 58 -4.26 -11.03 1.26
C TYR A 58 -3.47 -11.31 2.56
N PRO A 59 -2.13 -11.25 2.54
CA PRO A 59 -1.31 -11.42 3.74
C PRO A 59 -1.56 -10.27 4.73
N PRO A 60 -1.57 -10.56 6.04
CA PRO A 60 -1.76 -9.54 7.08
C PRO A 60 -0.54 -8.61 7.16
N ASN A 61 -0.74 -7.41 7.73
CA ASN A 61 0.28 -6.39 7.97
C ASN A 61 1.07 -6.05 6.70
N ARG A 62 0.34 -5.67 5.64
CA ARG A 62 0.92 -5.37 4.33
C ARG A 62 0.37 -4.06 3.79
N ASP A 63 1.27 -3.14 3.49
CA ASP A 63 0.96 -1.91 2.78
C ASP A 63 1.47 -2.02 1.34
N CYS A 64 0.58 -1.86 0.37
CA CYS A 64 0.90 -1.92 -1.06
C CYS A 64 0.61 -0.55 -1.68
N TYR A 65 1.58 -0.01 -2.42
CA TYR A 65 1.46 1.29 -3.09
C TYR A 65 1.70 1.13 -4.58
N TRP A 66 0.70 1.48 -5.38
CA TRP A 66 0.80 1.46 -6.84
C TRP A 66 0.73 2.89 -7.38
N HIS A 67 1.78 3.29 -8.12
CA HIS A 67 1.81 4.56 -8.83
C HIS A 67 1.32 4.35 -10.26
N LEU A 68 0.18 4.95 -10.61
CA LEU A 68 -0.45 4.75 -11.91
C LEU A 68 -0.08 5.89 -12.85
N VAL A 69 0.65 5.56 -13.92
CA VAL A 69 1.06 6.51 -14.96
C VAL A 69 0.17 6.35 -16.17
N THR A 70 -0.51 7.42 -16.57
CA THR A 70 -1.40 7.49 -17.74
C THR A 70 -0.95 8.60 -18.69
N PRO A 71 -1.17 8.47 -20.01
CA PRO A 71 -1.04 9.57 -20.95
C PRO A 71 -1.86 10.80 -20.53
N VAL A 72 -1.36 12.00 -20.85
CA VAL A 72 -1.92 13.30 -20.44
C VAL A 72 -3.35 13.54 -20.96
N ASP A 73 -3.70 12.91 -22.07
CA ASP A 73 -4.99 13.03 -22.75
C ASP A 73 -6.02 11.96 -22.33
N LYS A 74 -5.68 11.10 -21.35
CA LYS A 74 -6.54 10.02 -20.87
C LYS A 74 -6.94 10.19 -19.42
N ARG A 75 -8.05 9.54 -19.07
CA ARG A 75 -8.57 9.45 -17.70
C ARG A 75 -8.64 8.00 -17.28
N LEU A 76 -8.21 7.72 -16.05
CA LEU A 76 -8.36 6.41 -15.44
C LEU A 76 -9.78 6.25 -14.90
N GLN A 77 -10.41 5.15 -15.26
CA GLN A 77 -11.64 4.66 -14.66
C GLN A 77 -11.31 3.42 -13.84
N PHE A 78 -11.74 3.41 -12.59
CA PHE A 78 -11.55 2.29 -11.68
C PHE A 78 -12.80 1.44 -11.63
N HIS A 79 -12.60 0.12 -11.69
CA HIS A 79 -13.66 -0.88 -11.59
C HIS A 79 -13.19 -2.01 -10.67
N PHE A 80 -14.03 -2.33 -9.68
CA PHE A 80 -13.78 -3.44 -8.77
C PHE A 80 -14.45 -4.71 -9.30
N PHE A 81 -13.65 -5.71 -9.66
CA PHE A 81 -14.14 -7.04 -10.04
C PHE A 81 -14.49 -7.90 -8.82
N SER A 82 -13.70 -7.76 -7.75
CA SER A 82 -13.87 -8.43 -6.47
C SER A 82 -13.34 -7.52 -5.37
N LEU A 83 -13.99 -7.52 -4.21
CA LEU A 83 -13.55 -6.80 -3.02
C LEU A 83 -13.97 -7.58 -1.79
N ASP A 84 -12.99 -8.18 -1.11
CA ASP A 84 -13.17 -8.80 0.19
C ASP A 84 -12.13 -8.23 1.14
N ILE A 85 -12.58 -7.46 2.13
CA ILE A 85 -11.70 -6.67 3.01
C ILE A 85 -12.26 -6.64 4.43
N GLY A 86 -11.37 -6.68 5.42
CA GLY A 86 -11.74 -6.64 6.83
C GLY A 86 -12.50 -5.37 7.21
N VAL A 87 -13.76 -5.52 7.62
CA VAL A 87 -14.60 -4.38 8.03
C VAL A 87 -14.20 -3.88 9.41
N ASN A 88 -13.97 -2.56 9.52
CA ASN A 88 -13.76 -1.89 10.80
C ASN A 88 -14.52 -0.55 10.86
N ALA A 89 -15.08 -0.23 12.04
CA ALA A 89 -15.86 0.99 12.27
C ALA A 89 -15.10 2.30 11.98
N GLY A 90 -13.78 2.31 12.14
CA GLY A 90 -12.92 3.47 11.89
C GLY A 90 -12.28 3.52 10.50
N CYS A 91 -12.43 2.47 9.68
CA CYS A 91 -11.81 2.40 8.36
C CYS A 91 -10.28 2.64 8.39
N ASP A 92 -9.62 2.21 9.47
CA ASP A 92 -8.23 2.52 9.82
C ASP A 92 -7.33 1.27 9.88
N ARG A 93 -7.90 0.09 9.58
CA ARG A 93 -7.18 -1.18 9.51
C ARG A 93 -6.94 -1.58 8.06
N ASP A 94 -7.87 -2.34 7.50
CA ASP A 94 -7.80 -2.78 6.11
C ASP A 94 -8.60 -1.80 5.24
N PHE A 95 -7.92 -1.16 4.30
CA PHE A 95 -8.54 -0.25 3.37
C PHE A 95 -7.80 -0.18 2.04
N ILE A 96 -8.52 0.27 1.02
CA ILE A 96 -7.97 0.69 -0.27
C ILE A 96 -8.25 2.19 -0.39
N GLU A 97 -7.19 2.98 -0.54
CA GLU A 97 -7.29 4.42 -0.60
C GLU A 97 -6.66 4.94 -1.89
N PHE A 98 -7.33 5.90 -2.50
CA PHE A 98 -6.94 6.49 -3.78
C PHE A 98 -6.50 7.93 -3.55
N TYR A 99 -5.30 8.24 -4.01
CA TYR A 99 -4.65 9.53 -3.86
C TYR A 99 -4.61 10.28 -5.19
N SER A 100 -4.72 11.61 -5.12
CA SER A 100 -4.53 12.47 -6.30
C SER A 100 -3.10 12.94 -6.38
N THR A 101 -2.31 12.37 -7.29
CA THR A 101 -0.91 12.80 -7.48
C THR A 101 -0.82 13.89 -8.55
N PHE A 102 0.00 14.91 -8.28
CA PHE A 102 0.36 15.94 -9.26
C PHE A 102 1.87 16.10 -9.27
N GLY A 103 2.53 15.69 -10.35
CA GLY A 103 4.00 15.62 -10.37
C GLY A 103 4.49 14.52 -9.43
N ASN A 104 5.40 14.87 -8.51
CA ASN A 104 6.02 13.93 -7.57
C ASN A 104 5.46 14.02 -6.13
N GLU A 105 4.33 14.72 -5.94
CA GLU A 105 3.71 14.90 -4.63
C GLU A 105 2.36 14.17 -4.55
N ASP A 106 2.18 13.42 -3.46
CA ASP A 106 0.91 12.81 -3.10
C ASP A 106 -0.04 13.91 -2.59
N GLY A 107 -1.11 14.16 -3.34
CA GLY A 107 -2.19 15.05 -2.93
C GLY A 107 -3.18 14.37 -1.97
N ALA A 108 -4.29 15.04 -1.68
CA ALA A 108 -5.28 14.51 -0.75
C ALA A 108 -5.93 13.21 -1.28
N PRO A 109 -6.27 12.26 -0.38
CA PRO A 109 -7.05 11.09 -0.75
C PRO A 109 -8.44 11.54 -1.22
N PHE A 110 -8.90 10.99 -2.34
CA PHE A 110 -10.20 11.33 -2.94
C PHE A 110 -11.23 10.19 -2.81
N ALA A 111 -10.78 8.97 -2.50
CA ALA A 111 -11.66 7.84 -2.22
C ALA A 111 -11.00 6.86 -1.26
N LYS A 112 -11.79 6.26 -0.36
CA LYS A 112 -11.35 5.23 0.59
C LYS A 112 -12.42 4.15 0.72
N PHE A 113 -12.01 2.88 0.66
CA PHE A 113 -12.89 1.71 0.75
C PHE A 113 -12.36 0.75 1.81
N CYS A 114 -13.22 0.33 2.74
CA CYS A 114 -12.90 -0.59 3.85
C CYS A 114 -14.09 -1.48 4.20
N ASN A 115 -14.91 -1.78 3.19
CA ASN A 115 -16.00 -2.73 3.29
C ASN A 115 -16.09 -3.52 1.98
N SER A 116 -16.64 -4.73 2.03
CA SER A 116 -16.74 -5.63 0.88
C SER A 116 -17.89 -5.28 -0.08
N SER A 117 -18.40 -4.04 -0.07
CA SER A 117 -19.41 -3.59 -1.04
C SER A 117 -18.71 -3.08 -2.29
N LEU A 118 -19.07 -3.63 -3.46
CA LEU A 118 -18.48 -3.20 -4.73
C LEU A 118 -19.00 -1.80 -5.09
N PRO A 119 -18.12 -0.77 -5.17
CA PRO A 119 -18.53 0.55 -5.59
C PRO A 119 -18.84 0.57 -7.09
N MET A 120 -19.70 1.51 -7.50
CA MET A 120 -19.89 1.80 -8.92
C MET A 120 -18.57 2.27 -9.55
N PRO A 121 -18.32 1.97 -10.85
CA PRO A 121 -17.13 2.46 -11.53
C PRO A 121 -17.01 3.98 -11.40
N PHE A 122 -15.83 4.46 -11.03
CA PHE A 122 -15.58 5.88 -10.82
C PHE A 122 -14.31 6.32 -11.54
N PHE A 123 -14.24 7.60 -11.85
CA PHE A 123 -13.07 8.19 -12.51
C PHE A 123 -12.15 8.80 -11.47
N PHE A 124 -10.87 8.89 -11.83
CA PHE A 124 -9.96 9.81 -11.18
C PHE A 124 -10.54 11.25 -11.23
N THR A 125 -10.86 11.83 -10.08
CA THR A 125 -11.36 13.21 -9.98
C THR A 125 -10.18 14.12 -9.69
N GLN A 126 -9.68 14.79 -10.73
CA GLN A 126 -8.78 15.92 -10.56
C GLN A 126 -9.56 17.02 -9.84
N SER A 127 -9.17 17.41 -8.61
CA SER A 127 -9.69 18.65 -8.06
C SER A 127 -9.11 19.78 -8.92
N ARG A 128 -9.98 20.47 -9.66
CA ARG A 128 -9.59 21.73 -10.29
C ARG A 128 -9.37 22.70 -9.13
N ARG A 129 -8.14 23.15 -8.92
CA ARG A 129 -7.95 24.48 -8.32
C ARG A 129 -8.42 25.53 -9.31
#